data_AF-A0A5C8M2C7-F1
#
_entry.id   AF-A0A5C8M2C7-F1
#
_cell.length_a   1.000
_cell.length_b   1.000
_cell.length_c   1.000
_cell.angle_alpha   90.00
_cell.angle_beta   90.00
_cell.angle_gamma   90.00
#
_symmetry.space_group_name_H-M   'P 1'
#
loop_
_entity.id
_entity.type
_entity.pdbx_description
1 polymer ?
#
loop_
_entity_poly.entity_id
_entity_poly.type
_entity_poly.pdbx_seq_one_letter_code
_entity_poly.pdbx_strand_id
1 'polypeptide(L)'
;MTKFFEQIHEYFARNRDFISTEIRIFGHEVHVWFLSSLVDLQKTQELLNQLQVEHNERGDMIESIAATLGANSYSSSSELMPALLEGKFIVFMEDDSSFLVIEPVSASITRDITTSQHENVLLSSYDAFTENLQTNIGLLRTN
;
A
#
# COMPACT_ATOMS: atom_id res chain seq x y z
N MET A 1 -6.50 -12.32 -7.37
CA MET A 1 -5.25 -11.55 -7.46
C MET A 1 -4.45 -11.89 -8.73
N THR A 2 -3.93 -10.91 -9.48
CA THR A 2 -3.18 -11.19 -10.73
C THR A 2 -1.75 -11.66 -10.44
N LYS A 3 -1.12 -12.39 -11.39
CA LYS A 3 0.27 -12.89 -11.29
C LYS A 3 1.29 -11.82 -10.91
N PHE A 4 1.02 -10.56 -11.25
CA PHE A 4 1.91 -9.45 -10.95
C PHE A 4 1.79 -8.96 -9.49
N PHE A 5 0.57 -8.91 -8.94
CA PHE A 5 0.38 -8.63 -7.50
C PHE A 5 1.05 -9.71 -6.64
N GLU A 6 0.97 -10.98 -7.06
CA GLU A 6 1.69 -12.09 -6.40
C GLU A 6 3.20 -11.85 -6.37
N GLN A 7 3.80 -11.36 -7.47
CA GLN A 7 5.24 -11.05 -7.52
C GLN A 7 5.62 -9.92 -6.56
N ILE A 8 4.82 -8.86 -6.47
CA ILE A 8 5.07 -7.76 -5.52
C ILE A 8 4.92 -8.29 -4.09
N HIS A 9 3.89 -9.08 -3.82
CA HIS A 9 3.69 -9.69 -2.51
C HIS A 9 4.89 -10.57 -2.12
N GLU A 10 5.35 -11.47 -2.99
CA GLU A 10 6.51 -12.33 -2.73
C GLU A 10 7.81 -11.54 -2.51
N TYR A 11 7.96 -10.42 -3.22
CA TYR A 11 9.10 -9.52 -3.07
C TYR A 11 9.13 -8.91 -1.67
N PHE A 12 8.01 -8.34 -1.22
CA PHE A 12 7.92 -7.69 0.09
C PHE A 12 7.70 -8.64 1.25
N ALA A 13 7.17 -9.85 1.04
CA ALA A 13 6.99 -10.86 2.09
C ALA A 13 8.32 -11.27 2.77
N ARG A 14 9.46 -10.94 2.15
CA ARG A 14 10.80 -11.13 2.73
C ARG A 14 11.21 -9.99 3.67
N ASN A 15 10.55 -8.84 3.59
CA ASN A 15 10.76 -7.68 4.45
C ASN A 15 9.95 -7.83 5.73
N ARG A 16 10.62 -7.74 6.88
CA ARG A 16 9.99 -7.97 8.20
C ARG A 16 8.92 -6.94 8.57
N ASP A 17 8.99 -5.76 7.98
CA ASP A 17 8.07 -4.66 8.21
C ASP A 17 6.90 -4.64 7.24
N PHE A 18 6.91 -5.46 6.17
CA PHE A 18 5.76 -5.60 5.28
C PHE A 18 4.62 -6.34 5.96
N ILE A 19 3.47 -5.69 5.99
CA ILE A 19 2.24 -6.23 6.52
C ILE A 19 1.24 -6.40 5.39
N SER A 20 0.71 -7.61 5.27
CA SER A 20 -0.43 -7.96 4.42
C SER A 20 -1.49 -8.57 5.33
N THR A 21 -2.60 -7.88 5.52
CA THR A 21 -3.60 -8.27 6.51
C THR A 21 -4.99 -7.77 6.14
N GLU A 22 -6.01 -8.29 6.81
CA GLU A 22 -7.38 -7.80 6.70
C GLU A 22 -7.66 -6.83 7.83
N ILE A 23 -8.26 -5.69 7.50
CA ILE A 23 -8.74 -4.72 8.49
C ILE A 23 -10.15 -4.29 8.17
N ARG A 24 -10.81 -3.68 9.16
CA ARG A 24 -12.14 -3.09 8.97
C ARG A 24 -12.03 -1.59 8.70
N ILE A 25 -12.54 -1.13 7.56
CA ILE A 25 -12.64 0.28 7.17
C ILE A 25 -14.08 0.57 6.74
N PHE A 26 -14.68 1.67 7.19
CA PHE A 26 -16.09 2.01 6.94
C PHE A 26 -17.10 0.89 7.29
N GLY A 27 -16.74 -0.04 8.18
CA GLY A 27 -17.58 -1.18 8.53
C GLY A 27 -17.44 -2.40 7.60
N HIS A 28 -16.62 -2.32 6.56
CA HIS A 28 -16.30 -3.40 5.61
C HIS A 28 -14.91 -4.00 5.90
N GLU A 29 -14.76 -5.31 5.69
CA GLU A 29 -13.46 -5.98 5.75
C GLU A 29 -12.73 -5.80 4.42
N VAL A 30 -11.49 -5.34 4.49
CA VAL A 30 -10.64 -5.11 3.32
C VAL A 30 -9.24 -5.62 3.55
N HIS A 31 -8.65 -6.11 2.47
CA HIS A 31 -7.26 -6.52 2.45
C HIS A 31 -6.37 -5.29 2.25
N VAL A 32 -5.29 -5.17 3.04
CA VAL A 32 -4.41 -4.01 3.04
C VAL A 32 -2.95 -4.37 3.06
N TRP A 33 -2.14 -3.61 2.33
CA TRP A 33 -0.68 -3.70 2.34
C TRP A 33 -0.06 -2.38 2.80
N PHE A 34 0.96 -2.48 3.65
CA PHE A 34 1.76 -1.33 4.10
C PHE A 34 3.09 -1.79 4.73
N LEU A 35 4.01 -0.84 4.95
CA LEU A 35 5.22 -1.05 5.74
C LEU A 35 5.02 -0.51 7.16
N SER A 36 5.01 -1.39 8.15
CA SER A 36 4.83 -1.05 9.58
C SER A 36 5.93 -0.16 10.15
N SER A 37 7.09 -0.11 9.50
CA SER A 37 8.17 0.85 9.80
C SER A 37 7.85 2.28 9.37
N LEU A 38 6.92 2.46 8.43
CA LEU A 38 6.52 3.75 7.86
C LEU A 38 5.10 4.16 8.26
N VAL A 39 4.26 3.22 8.68
CA VAL A 39 2.83 3.43 8.93
C VAL A 39 2.44 3.04 10.35
N ASP A 40 1.77 3.96 11.05
CA ASP A 40 1.08 3.72 12.32
C ASP A 40 -0.33 3.19 12.02
N LEU A 41 -0.50 1.87 12.01
CA LEU A 41 -1.77 1.24 11.65
C LEU A 41 -2.92 1.71 12.56
N GLN A 42 -2.69 1.76 13.87
CA GLN A 42 -3.73 2.11 14.82
C GLN A 42 -4.25 3.53 14.56
N LYS A 43 -3.35 4.52 14.46
CA LYS A 43 -3.76 5.90 14.18
C LYS A 43 -4.37 6.06 12.79
N THR A 44 -3.87 5.30 11.81
CA THR A 44 -4.44 5.29 10.46
C THR A 44 -5.88 4.77 10.48
N GLN A 45 -6.16 3.69 11.21
CA GLN A 45 -7.53 3.18 11.38
C GLN A 45 -8.43 4.17 12.14
N GLU A 46 -7.91 4.82 13.20
CA GLU A 46 -8.65 5.85 13.93
C GLU A 46 -9.04 7.02 13.02
N LEU A 47 -8.11 7.49 12.17
CA LEU A 47 -8.37 8.53 11.17
C LEU A 47 -9.47 8.10 10.19
N LEU A 48 -9.34 6.90 9.60
CA LEU A 48 -10.32 6.37 8.66
C LEU A 48 -11.72 6.22 9.28
N ASN A 49 -11.79 5.81 10.55
CA ASN A 49 -13.05 5.68 11.26
C ASN A 49 -13.68 7.04 11.64
N GLN A 50 -12.87 8.08 11.90
CA GLN A 50 -13.41 9.44 12.12
C GLN A 50 -14.05 9.98 10.85
N LEU A 51 -13.40 9.76 9.71
CA LEU A 51 -13.88 10.14 8.39
C LEU A 51 -15.21 9.46 8.01
N GLN A 52 -15.47 8.23 8.50
CA GLN A 52 -16.77 7.55 8.40
C GLN A 52 -17.91 8.31 9.09
N VAL A 53 -17.65 8.86 10.27
CA VAL A 53 -18.69 9.55 11.02
C VAL A 53 -19.12 10.83 10.30
N GLU A 54 -18.21 11.46 9.56
CA GLU A 54 -18.46 12.69 8.79
C GLU A 54 -19.19 12.41 7.47
N HIS A 55 -18.94 11.27 6.83
CA HIS A 55 -19.59 10.83 5.59
C HIS A 55 -20.69 9.80 5.83
N ASN A 56 -21.91 10.28 6.08
CA ASN A 56 -23.09 9.45 6.38
C ASN A 56 -23.82 8.91 5.13
N GLU A 57 -23.16 8.82 3.98
CA GLU A 57 -23.80 8.39 2.74
C GLU A 57 -23.68 6.87 2.56
N ARG A 58 -24.81 6.20 2.30
CA ARG A 58 -24.89 4.80 1.88
C ARG A 58 -24.41 4.66 0.43
N GLY A 59 -23.17 5.08 0.17
CA GLY A 59 -22.50 4.99 -1.13
C GLY A 59 -21.63 3.75 -1.23
N ASP A 60 -21.09 3.52 -2.42
CA ASP A 60 -20.08 2.49 -2.67
C ASP A 60 -18.86 2.76 -1.76
N MET A 61 -18.33 1.71 -1.11
CA MET A 61 -17.20 1.82 -0.17
C MET A 61 -16.01 2.51 -0.84
N ILE A 62 -15.82 2.19 -2.12
CA ILE A 62 -14.75 2.67 -2.98
C ILE A 62 -14.85 4.18 -3.19
N GLU A 63 -16.04 4.64 -3.59
CA GLU A 63 -16.30 6.07 -3.80
C GLU A 63 -16.20 6.84 -2.50
N SER A 64 -16.62 6.24 -1.38
CA SER A 64 -16.53 6.84 -0.06
C SER A 64 -15.07 7.01 0.38
N ILE A 65 -14.24 5.97 0.28
CA ILE A 65 -12.80 6.06 0.59
C ILE A 65 -12.12 7.07 -0.35
N ALA A 66 -12.38 6.98 -1.65
CA ALA A 66 -11.79 7.85 -2.66
C ALA A 66 -12.16 9.33 -2.45
N ALA A 67 -13.45 9.62 -2.24
CA ALA A 67 -13.94 10.98 -2.03
C ALA A 67 -13.43 11.58 -0.72
N THR A 68 -13.39 10.79 0.34
CA THR A 68 -13.04 11.28 1.68
C THR A 68 -11.52 11.46 1.86
N LEU A 69 -10.70 10.67 1.16
CA LEU A 69 -9.24 10.72 1.28
C LEU A 69 -8.54 11.40 0.09
N GLY A 70 -9.30 11.82 -0.93
CA GLY A 70 -8.74 12.21 -2.22
C GLY A 70 -7.94 11.07 -2.88
N ALA A 71 -8.24 9.82 -2.51
CA ALA A 71 -7.52 8.66 -3.01
C ALA A 71 -7.93 8.40 -4.46
N ASN A 72 -6.94 8.26 -5.33
CA ASN A 72 -7.19 7.82 -6.70
C ASN A 72 -7.35 6.31 -6.72
N SER A 73 -8.32 5.81 -7.49
CA SER A 73 -8.43 4.39 -7.83
C SER A 73 -7.40 4.05 -8.89
N TYR A 74 -6.53 3.09 -8.58
CA TYR A 74 -5.49 2.63 -9.48
C TYR A 74 -5.82 1.22 -9.95
N SER A 75 -5.80 1.06 -11.27
CA SER A 75 -5.85 -0.26 -11.92
C SER A 75 -4.46 -0.71 -12.38
N SER A 76 -3.46 0.19 -12.32
CA SER A 76 -2.10 -0.11 -12.77
C SER A 76 -1.21 -0.51 -11.61
N SER A 77 -0.80 -1.77 -11.62
CA SER A 77 0.12 -2.36 -10.66
C SER A 77 1.52 -1.72 -10.65
N SER A 78 1.85 -0.89 -11.64
CA SER A 78 3.11 -0.14 -11.70
C SER A 78 3.28 0.88 -10.57
N GLU A 79 2.17 1.38 -10.00
CA GLU A 79 2.20 2.41 -8.95
C GLU A 79 2.23 1.81 -7.55
N LEU A 80 1.94 0.51 -7.42
CA LEU A 80 1.84 -0.17 -6.15
C LEU A 80 3.15 -0.20 -5.37
N MET A 81 4.26 -0.53 -6.05
CA MET A 81 5.55 -0.62 -5.39
C MET A 81 6.12 0.75 -4.96
N PRO A 82 6.16 1.78 -5.84
CA PRO A 82 6.53 3.13 -5.41
C PRO A 82 5.69 3.60 -4.23
N ALA A 83 4.37 3.38 -4.25
CA ALA A 83 3.49 3.74 -3.15
C ALA A 83 3.86 3.04 -1.84
N LEU A 84 4.12 1.72 -1.85
CA LEU A 84 4.55 1.01 -0.64
C LEU A 84 5.87 1.57 -0.07
N LEU A 85 6.84 1.88 -0.93
CA LEU A 85 8.15 2.40 -0.53
C LEU A 85 8.11 3.86 -0.05
N GLU A 86 7.16 4.63 -0.56
CA GLU A 86 6.84 5.99 -0.08
C GLU A 86 6.05 5.98 1.24
N GLY A 87 5.75 4.79 1.79
CA GLY A 87 5.01 4.65 3.04
C GLY A 87 3.52 4.86 2.89
N LYS A 88 2.96 4.66 1.70
CA LYS A 88 1.52 4.71 1.47
C LYS A 88 0.82 3.46 2.01
N PHE A 89 -0.48 3.59 2.22
CA PHE A 89 -1.36 2.52 2.67
C PHE A 89 -2.24 2.05 1.52
N ILE A 90 -2.11 0.77 1.16
CA ILE A 90 -2.80 0.20 0.01
C ILE A 90 -4.02 -0.55 0.49
N VAL A 91 -5.19 -0.25 -0.08
CA VAL A 91 -6.44 -0.96 0.18
C VAL A 91 -6.89 -1.66 -1.10
N PHE A 92 -7.05 -2.98 -1.05
CA PHE A 92 -7.51 -3.77 -2.18
C PHE A 92 -9.04 -3.83 -2.22
N MET A 93 -9.57 -3.79 -3.44
CA MET A 93 -11.00 -4.01 -3.68
C MET A 93 -11.33 -5.50 -3.71
N GLU A 94 -12.63 -5.82 -3.60
CA GLU A 94 -13.14 -7.21 -3.65
C GLU A 94 -12.72 -7.98 -4.92
N ASP A 95 -12.38 -7.29 -6.01
CA ASP A 95 -11.95 -7.92 -7.25
C ASP A 95 -10.45 -8.34 -7.28
N ASP A 96 -9.69 -8.04 -6.22
CA ASP A 96 -8.23 -8.27 -6.09
C ASP A 96 -7.40 -7.81 -7.30
N SER A 97 -7.93 -6.86 -8.07
CA SER A 97 -7.34 -6.38 -9.33
C SER A 97 -7.24 -4.86 -9.39
N SER A 98 -7.96 -4.18 -8.50
CA SER A 98 -7.90 -2.75 -8.26
C SER A 98 -7.55 -2.45 -6.80
N PHE A 99 -6.94 -1.28 -6.58
CA PHE A 99 -6.55 -0.83 -5.25
C PHE A 99 -6.64 0.69 -5.13
N LEU A 100 -6.78 1.15 -3.89
CA LEU A 100 -6.69 2.55 -3.48
C LEU A 100 -5.36 2.79 -2.79
N VAL A 101 -4.74 3.92 -3.11
CA VAL A 101 -3.56 4.42 -2.39
C VAL A 101 -4.02 5.53 -1.45
N ILE A 102 -3.78 5.34 -0.17
CA ILE A 102 -4.18 6.26 0.90
C ILE A 102 -2.93 6.83 1.56
N GLU A 103 -3.01 8.10 1.97
CA GLU A 103 -2.03 8.73 2.83
C GLU A 103 -2.27 8.30 4.29
N PRO A 104 -1.41 7.48 4.90
CA PRO A 104 -1.62 7.03 6.28
C PRO A 104 -1.05 8.01 7.30
N VAL A 105 -1.32 7.73 8.56
CA VAL A 105 -0.57 8.34 9.65
C VAL A 105 0.81 7.69 9.70
N SER A 106 1.86 8.49 9.52
CA SER A 106 3.24 8.00 9.55
C SER A 106 3.59 7.43 10.92
N ALA A 107 4.33 6.33 10.93
CA ALA A 107 4.93 5.79 12.14
C ALA A 107 5.80 6.87 12.80
N SER A 108 5.53 7.15 14.08
CA SER A 108 6.35 8.07 14.84
C SER A 108 7.71 7.42 15.05
N ILE A 109 8.72 7.87 14.30
CA ILE A 109 10.11 7.43 14.51
C ILE A 109 10.56 8.08 15.83
N THR A 110 10.30 7.44 16.97
CA THR A 110 11.11 7.66 18.17
C THR A 110 12.51 7.20 17.81
N ARG A 111 13.32 8.13 17.29
CA ARG A 111 14.75 7.92 17.07
C ARG A 111 15.37 7.66 18.43
N ASP A 112 15.53 6.40 18.81
CA ASP A 112 16.69 6.05 19.60
C ASP A 112 17.91 6.38 18.74
N ILE A 113 18.76 7.24 19.29
CA ILE A 113 19.96 7.78 18.69
C ILE A 113 20.98 6.64 18.52
N THR A 114 20.78 5.82 17.50
CA THR A 114 21.81 4.94 16.94
C THR A 114 21.82 5.13 15.44
N THR A 115 22.68 6.04 14.99
CA THR A 115 23.13 6.14 13.60
C THR A 115 23.49 4.78 13.04
N SER A 116 22.95 4.39 11.87
CA SER A 116 23.69 3.80 10.72
C SER A 116 22.77 3.06 9.71
N GLN A 117 22.87 3.39 8.42
CA GLN A 117 22.79 2.49 7.24
C GLN A 117 21.45 1.94 6.64
N HIS A 118 20.26 2.51 6.90
CA HIS A 118 19.03 1.93 6.32
C HIS A 118 18.55 2.50 4.97
N GLU A 119 19.11 3.59 4.46
CA GLU A 119 18.69 4.19 3.18
C GLU A 119 19.12 3.36 1.95
N ASN A 120 20.19 2.58 2.07
CA ASN A 120 20.80 1.88 0.93
C ASN A 120 19.99 0.63 0.50
N VAL A 121 19.28 -0.01 1.44
CA VAL A 121 18.52 -1.24 1.16
C VAL A 121 17.28 -0.91 0.32
N LEU A 122 16.50 0.10 0.71
CA LEU A 122 15.27 0.48 0.00
C LEU A 122 15.56 0.94 -1.44
N LEU A 123 16.62 1.74 -1.63
CA LEU A 123 17.04 2.19 -2.97
C LEU A 123 17.53 1.01 -3.82
N SER A 124 18.34 0.12 -3.26
CA SER A 124 18.79 -1.09 -3.97
C SER A 124 17.63 -2.05 -4.31
N SER A 125 16.62 -2.11 -3.44
CA SER A 125 15.42 -2.89 -3.63
C SER A 125 14.56 -2.33 -4.76
N TYR A 126 14.37 -1.01 -4.77
CA TYR A 126 13.69 -0.29 -5.84
C TYR A 126 14.38 -0.51 -7.19
N ASP A 127 15.69 -0.34 -7.26
CA ASP A 127 16.47 -0.49 -8.50
C ASP A 127 16.42 -1.93 -9.02
N ALA A 128 16.65 -2.93 -8.15
CA ALA A 128 16.64 -4.34 -8.52
C ALA A 128 15.28 -4.82 -9.04
N PHE A 129 14.17 -4.31 -8.49
CA PHE A 129 12.84 -4.64 -9.01
C PHE A 129 12.50 -3.84 -10.27
N THR A 130 12.88 -2.57 -10.37
CA THR A 130 12.64 -1.76 -11.59
C THR A 130 13.36 -2.36 -12.80
N GLU A 131 14.58 -2.88 -12.61
CA GLU A 131 15.32 -3.64 -13.61
C GLU A 131 14.59 -4.95 -14.00
N ASN A 132 14.07 -5.68 -13.00
CA ASN A 132 13.31 -6.92 -13.22
C ASN A 132 11.97 -6.64 -13.93
N LEU A 133 11.30 -5.53 -13.61
CA LEU A 133 10.08 -5.07 -14.25
C LEU A 133 10.29 -4.71 -15.71
N GLN A 134 11.30 -3.90 -16.03
CA GLN A 134 11.60 -3.56 -17.42
C GLN A 134 11.91 -4.82 -18.24
N THR A 135 12.61 -5.78 -17.63
CA THR A 135 12.86 -7.10 -18.23
C THR A 135 11.56 -7.87 -18.47
N ASN A 136 10.68 -7.96 -17.47
CA ASN A 136 9.43 -8.74 -17.55
C ASN A 136 8.37 -8.12 -18.46
N ILE A 137 8.25 -6.79 -18.49
CA ILE A 137 7.38 -6.07 -19.45
C ILE A 137 7.89 -6.25 -20.88
N GLY A 138 9.20 -6.28 -21.09
CA GLY A 138 9.80 -6.60 -22.39
C GLY A 138 9.44 -8.01 -22.89
N LEU A 139 9.40 -8.98 -21.98
CA LEU A 139 8.99 -10.36 -22.30
C LEU A 139 7.49 -10.49 -22.60
N LEU A 140 6.64 -9.71 -21.92
CA LEU A 140 5.19 -9.71 -22.14
C LEU A 140 4.77 -9.00 -23.43
N ARG A 141 5.56 -8.04 -23.94
CA ARG A 141 5.31 -7.35 -25.22
C ARG A 141 5.71 -8.14 -26.48
N THR A 142 6.40 -9.26 -26.32
CA THR A 142 6.94 -10.05 -27.45
C THR A 142 6.15 -11.35 -27.71
N ASN A 143 4.92 -11.47 -27.21
CA ASN A 143 3.99 -12.54 -27.59
C ASN A 143 2.73 -11.97 -28.23
#